data_AF-A0A7C7NS56-F1
#
_entry.id   AF-A0A7C7NS56-F1
#
_cell.length_a   1.000
_cell.length_b   1.000
_cell.length_c   1.000
_cell.angle_alpha   90.00
_cell.angle_beta   90.00
_cell.angle_gamma   90.00
#
_symmetry.space_group_name_H-M   'P 1'
#
loop_
_entity.id
_entity.type
_entity.pdbx_description
1 polymer ?
#
loop_
_entity_poly.entity_id
_entity_poly.type
_entity_poly.pdbx_seq_one_letter_code
_entity_poly.pdbx_strand_id
1 'polypeptide(L)'
;MHLLRLTTAFWILLLPLDLGAQELVDPPSVILMDVPFQLTLQGANDASTQYEVRSANGVVLAQGTVSAHDVSIVAGLEIRSVEQLPLQVLMGERASELELTLIPGWFSLLPPILAIVLALIFREVITALFAGVWLGALAVAGFNPLAATGRLIDRFVVPALADVEGGHAQIMVFSLLLGGMVGIIARNGGTMGVVEMVTPFARSARRGKIATWAAGLAIFFDDYANTLIVGNTMRPITDRLRISREKLAYVVDSTAAPVAALVPISTWVGYEISLISDGLRIAAEQNPNGAEAILSQSPFVIFIQTIPFLFYPLLALLFVFMTSVMDRDFGPMAEAEQRAASKG
;
A
#
# COMPACT_ATOMS: atom_id res chain seq x y z
N MET A 1 43.04 -1.17 -17.89
CA MET A 1 42.54 -1.67 -16.59
C MET A 1 43.17 -1.00 -15.36
N HIS A 2 44.26 -0.22 -15.47
CA HIS A 2 44.84 0.49 -14.31
C HIS A 2 44.21 1.84 -13.95
N LEU A 3 43.61 2.57 -14.91
CA LEU A 3 42.98 3.88 -14.65
C LEU A 3 41.65 3.81 -13.88
N LEU A 4 40.89 2.72 -13.99
CA LEU A 4 39.61 2.57 -13.30
C LEU A 4 39.76 2.27 -11.80
N ARG A 5 40.89 1.66 -11.39
CA ARG A 5 41.20 1.37 -9.98
C ARG A 5 41.75 2.58 -9.23
N LEU A 6 42.43 3.49 -9.93
CA LEU A 6 42.93 4.74 -9.36
C LEU A 6 41.81 5.75 -9.09
N THR A 7 40.78 5.79 -9.94
CA THR A 7 39.61 6.65 -9.74
C THR A 7 38.71 6.16 -8.61
N THR A 8 38.48 4.86 -8.47
CA THR A 8 37.74 4.29 -7.32
C THR A 8 38.47 4.47 -5.99
N ALA A 9 39.80 4.34 -5.95
CA ALA A 9 40.57 4.62 -4.75
C ALA A 9 40.55 6.11 -4.34
N PHE A 10 40.47 7.02 -5.32
CA PHE A 10 40.39 8.46 -5.07
C PHE A 10 39.02 8.91 -4.54
N TRP A 11 37.93 8.22 -4.93
CA TRP A 11 36.59 8.44 -4.39
C TRP A 11 36.43 7.92 -2.95
N ILE A 12 37.12 6.84 -2.58
CA ILE A 12 37.12 6.32 -1.19
C ILE A 12 37.89 7.25 -0.24
N LEU A 13 38.90 7.97 -0.73
CA LEU A 13 39.68 8.96 0.03
C LEU A 13 39.01 10.33 0.17
N LEU A 14 37.91 10.58 -0.56
CA LEU A 14 37.11 11.81 -0.50
C LEU A 14 35.78 11.63 0.24
N LEU A 15 35.48 10.42 0.72
CA LEU A 15 34.44 10.24 1.73
C LEU A 15 34.94 10.91 3.01
N PRO A 16 34.21 11.88 3.59
CA PRO A 16 34.48 12.29 4.95
C PRO A 16 34.37 11.03 5.83
N LEU A 17 35.50 10.56 6.34
CA LEU A 17 35.56 9.65 7.47
C LEU A 17 35.10 10.44 8.69
N ASP A 18 33.80 10.69 8.79
CA ASP A 18 33.17 11.03 10.06
C ASP A 18 33.19 9.77 10.93
N LEU A 19 34.36 9.51 11.51
CA LEU A 19 34.57 8.58 12.63
C LEU A 19 34.15 9.23 13.96
N GLY A 20 33.42 10.34 13.90
CA GLY A 20 32.75 10.95 15.05
C GLY A 20 31.30 10.46 15.11
N ALA A 21 30.98 9.74 16.18
CA ALA A 21 29.65 9.32 16.64
C ALA A 21 28.46 9.87 15.84
N GLN A 22 27.71 8.97 15.21
CA GLN A 22 26.37 9.24 14.66
C GLN A 22 25.41 9.49 15.84
N GLU A 23 25.52 10.67 16.47
CA GLU A 23 24.81 11.04 17.71
C GLU A 23 23.29 11.12 17.49
N LEU A 24 22.87 11.35 16.25
CA LEU A 24 21.47 11.33 15.84
C LEU A 24 21.23 10.19 14.84
N VAL A 25 20.32 9.29 15.20
CA VAL A 25 19.99 8.11 14.38
C VAL A 25 18.72 8.41 13.60
N ASP A 26 18.86 8.59 12.27
CA ASP A 26 17.78 8.81 11.29
C ASP A 26 16.73 9.86 11.72
N PRO A 27 17.11 11.15 11.82
CA PRO A 27 16.13 12.20 12.13
C PRO A 27 14.97 12.21 11.14
N PRO A 28 13.74 12.53 11.60
CA PRO A 28 12.63 12.75 10.69
C PRO A 28 12.99 13.89 9.74
N SER A 29 12.65 13.77 8.46
CA SER A 29 12.87 14.85 7.49
C SER A 29 11.74 15.89 7.50
N VAL A 30 10.56 15.47 7.98
CA VAL A 30 9.33 16.26 8.04
C VAL A 30 8.70 16.05 9.41
N ILE A 31 8.23 17.14 10.00
CA ILE A 31 7.42 17.12 11.22
C ILE A 31 6.06 17.77 10.95
N LEU A 32 5.02 17.25 11.60
CA LEU A 32 3.67 17.79 11.51
C LEU A 32 3.44 18.80 12.63
N MET A 33 2.88 19.95 12.27
CA MET A 33 2.49 20.99 13.22
C MET A 33 1.49 20.44 14.24
N ASP A 34 1.75 20.72 15.53
CA ASP A 34 0.94 20.29 16.67
C ASP A 34 0.81 18.76 16.84
N VAL A 35 1.72 17.98 16.22
CA VAL A 35 1.77 16.52 16.39
C VAL A 35 3.07 16.14 17.10
N PRO A 36 3.00 15.38 18.21
CA PRO A 36 4.18 14.90 18.89
C PRO A 36 5.02 13.99 17.99
N PHE A 37 6.33 14.22 17.95
CA PHE A 37 7.30 13.35 17.29
C PHE A 37 8.39 12.90 18.27
N GLN A 38 9.29 12.05 17.78
CA GLN A 38 10.38 11.47 18.56
C GLN A 38 11.71 11.70 17.86
N LEU A 39 12.78 11.84 18.64
CA LEU A 39 14.16 11.83 18.16
C LEU A 39 14.91 10.68 18.81
N THR A 40 15.74 10.01 18.02
CA THR A 40 16.58 8.90 18.47
C THR A 40 18.00 9.40 18.61
N LEU A 41 18.50 9.42 19.85
CA LEU A 41 19.84 9.88 20.19
C LEU A 41 20.72 8.69 20.57
N GLN A 42 21.94 8.66 20.06
CA GLN A 42 22.94 7.63 20.39
C GLN A 42 24.04 8.23 21.29
N GLY A 43 24.27 7.61 22.43
CA GLY A 43 25.29 8.04 23.38
C GLY A 43 26.70 7.83 22.85
N ALA A 44 27.61 8.76 23.15
CA ALA A 44 29.01 8.66 22.78
C ALA A 44 29.70 7.45 23.44
N ASN A 45 30.78 6.95 22.81
CA ASN A 45 31.43 5.69 23.17
C ASN A 45 32.02 5.65 24.60
N ASP A 46 32.42 6.78 25.18
CA ASP A 46 33.29 6.76 26.36
C ASP A 46 32.62 7.17 27.69
N ALA A 47 31.44 7.81 27.67
CA ALA A 47 30.74 8.25 28.90
C ALA A 47 29.24 8.55 28.70
N SER A 48 28.48 8.54 29.80
CA SER A 48 27.10 9.05 29.79
C SER A 48 27.09 10.54 29.43
N THR A 49 26.34 10.90 28.39
CA THR A 49 26.30 12.26 27.85
C THR A 49 24.95 12.90 28.16
N GLN A 50 24.96 14.11 28.73
CA GLN A 50 23.73 14.90 28.86
C GLN A 50 23.31 15.42 27.50
N TYR A 51 22.03 15.29 27.19
CA TYR A 51 21.44 15.85 25.99
C TYR A 51 20.41 16.93 26.34
N GLU A 52 20.31 17.91 25.46
CA GLU A 52 19.32 18.97 25.53
C GLU A 52 18.84 19.31 24.12
N VAL A 53 17.53 19.23 23.89
CA VAL A 53 16.91 19.61 22.63
C VAL A 53 16.26 20.97 22.82
N ARG A 54 16.73 21.96 22.08
CA ARG A 54 16.23 23.34 22.10
C ARG A 54 15.61 23.71 20.77
N SER A 55 14.58 24.53 20.79
CA SER A 55 14.11 25.25 19.60
C SER A 55 14.98 26.48 19.32
N ALA A 56 14.89 27.04 18.11
CA ALA A 56 15.66 28.22 17.69
C ALA A 56 15.44 29.46 18.57
N ASN A 57 14.29 29.58 19.21
CA ASN A 57 13.98 30.64 20.18
C ASN A 57 14.55 30.38 21.60
N GLY A 58 15.32 29.30 21.78
CA GLY A 58 15.98 28.96 23.04
C GLY A 58 15.13 28.20 24.05
N VAL A 59 13.90 27.80 23.72
CA VAL A 59 13.05 26.98 24.60
C VAL A 59 13.56 25.54 24.63
N VAL A 60 13.76 25.01 25.83
CA VAL A 60 14.14 23.61 26.05
C VAL A 60 12.91 22.72 25.87
N LEU A 61 12.93 21.88 24.84
CA LEU A 61 11.83 20.97 24.51
C LEU A 61 11.98 19.63 25.24
N ALA A 62 13.22 19.16 25.42
CA ALA A 62 13.53 17.96 26.19
C ALA A 62 14.97 17.99 26.70
N GLN A 63 15.22 17.32 27.82
CA GLN A 63 16.56 17.16 28.40
C GLN A 63 16.67 15.80 29.09
N GLY A 64 17.87 15.22 29.11
CA GLY A 64 18.12 13.96 29.77
C GLY A 64 19.57 13.51 29.67
N THR A 65 19.81 12.24 29.95
CA THR A 65 21.13 11.59 29.86
C THR A 65 21.02 10.35 28.99
N VAL A 66 21.94 10.18 28.04
CA VAL A 66 22.13 8.92 27.30
C VAL A 66 23.36 8.22 27.85
N SER A 67 23.22 6.95 28.24
CA SER A 67 24.35 6.12 28.66
C SER A 67 25.28 5.81 27.48
N ALA A 68 26.54 5.49 27.76
CA ALA A 68 27.51 5.17 26.71
C ALA A 68 27.03 3.95 25.90
N HIS A 69 27.09 4.04 24.56
CA HIS A 69 26.61 3.03 23.61
C HIS A 69 25.10 2.72 23.64
N ASP A 70 24.32 3.33 24.52
CA ASP A 70 22.86 3.18 24.55
C ASP A 70 22.18 4.18 23.61
N VAL A 71 20.97 3.81 23.19
CA VAL A 71 20.07 4.66 22.41
C VAL A 71 18.98 5.20 23.32
N SER A 72 18.78 6.51 23.32
CA SER A 72 17.69 7.17 24.04
C SER A 72 16.66 7.72 23.06
N ILE A 73 15.39 7.42 23.31
CA ILE A 73 14.26 7.93 22.52
C ILE A 73 13.68 9.14 23.26
N VAL A 74 13.83 10.31 22.65
CA VAL A 74 13.26 11.57 23.14
C VAL A 74 11.88 11.72 22.52
N ALA A 75 10.84 11.34 23.25
CA ALA A 75 9.46 11.39 22.78
C ALA A 75 8.71 12.65 23.28
N GLY A 76 7.62 12.99 22.58
CA GLY A 76 6.73 14.07 23.00
C GLY A 76 7.16 15.47 22.58
N LEU A 77 8.09 15.57 21.61
CA LEU A 77 8.52 16.84 21.06
C LEU A 77 7.42 17.43 20.18
N GLU A 78 7.03 18.68 20.40
CA GLU A 78 5.95 19.34 19.66
C GLU A 78 6.44 20.70 19.15
N ILE A 79 6.20 20.96 17.86
CA ILE A 79 6.54 22.22 17.19
C ILE A 79 5.25 22.82 16.62
N ARG A 80 5.01 24.07 16.99
CA ARG A 80 3.80 24.84 16.64
C ARG A 80 4.04 25.87 15.55
N SER A 81 5.29 26.30 15.37
CA SER A 81 5.64 27.36 14.41
C SER A 81 7.02 27.12 13.80
N VAL A 82 7.19 27.59 12.56
CA VAL A 82 8.46 27.58 11.83
C VAL A 82 9.54 28.36 12.59
N GLU A 83 9.16 29.36 13.39
CA GLU A 83 10.08 30.15 14.23
C GLU A 83 10.81 29.33 15.30
N GLN A 84 10.34 28.13 15.60
CA GLN A 84 10.98 27.21 16.54
C GLN A 84 12.09 26.38 15.88
N LEU A 85 12.26 26.50 14.55
CA LEU A 85 13.28 25.79 13.76
C LEU A 85 14.43 26.72 13.36
N PRO A 86 15.67 26.20 13.17
CA PRO A 86 16.07 24.80 13.32
C PRO A 86 16.12 24.35 14.79
N LEU A 87 16.04 23.04 15.03
CA LEU A 87 16.25 22.49 16.36
C LEU A 87 17.74 22.38 16.65
N GLN A 88 18.13 22.74 17.86
CA GLN A 88 19.50 22.56 18.35
C GLN A 88 19.52 21.37 19.30
N VAL A 89 20.25 20.33 18.91
CA VAL A 89 20.49 19.16 19.74
C VAL A 89 21.89 19.29 20.33
N LEU A 90 21.95 19.61 21.62
CA LEU A 90 23.19 19.70 22.37
C LEU A 90 23.46 18.37 23.05
N MET A 91 24.63 17.77 22.83
CA MET A 91 25.10 16.57 23.50
C MET A 91 26.50 16.84 24.07
N GLY A 92 26.58 17.03 25.38
CA GLY A 92 27.83 17.45 26.04
C GLY A 92 28.32 18.79 25.51
N GLU A 93 29.50 18.81 24.87
CA GLU A 93 30.10 20.02 24.28
C GLU A 93 29.75 20.21 22.79
N ARG A 94 29.03 19.26 22.18
CA ARG A 94 28.68 19.29 20.75
C ARG A 94 27.26 19.82 20.57
N ALA A 95 27.07 20.63 19.54
CA ALA A 95 25.76 21.11 19.11
C ALA A 95 25.55 20.72 17.65
N SER A 96 24.45 20.04 17.38
CA SER A 96 24.00 19.69 16.03
C SER A 96 22.73 20.47 15.71
N GLU A 97 22.70 21.15 14.56
CA GLU A 97 21.51 21.83 14.06
C GLU A 97 20.72 20.91 13.15
N LEU A 98 19.41 20.82 13.41
CA LEU A 98 18.49 19.98 12.67
C LEU A 98 17.50 20.87 11.92
N GLU A 99 17.73 20.99 10.61
CA GLU A 99 16.80 21.63 9.68
C GLU A 99 15.69 20.64 9.32
N LEU A 100 14.50 20.88 9.86
CA LEU A 100 13.30 20.07 9.63
C LEU A 100 12.32 20.82 8.75
N THR A 101 11.58 20.13 7.89
CA THR A 101 10.43 20.74 7.21
C THR A 101 9.19 20.64 8.10
N LEU A 102 8.66 21.78 8.54
CA LEU A 102 7.37 21.84 9.25
C LEU A 102 6.23 21.93 8.24
N ILE A 103 5.31 20.96 8.28
CA ILE A 103 4.08 21.00 7.49
C ILE A 103 2.84 20.97 8.38
N PRO A 104 1.72 21.60 7.96
CA PRO A 104 0.45 21.44 8.67
C PRO A 104 -0.01 19.97 8.66
N GLY A 105 -0.61 19.48 9.74
CA GLY A 105 -1.06 18.08 9.85
C GLY A 105 -1.99 17.65 8.71
N TRP A 106 -2.89 18.53 8.24
CA TRP A 106 -3.80 18.25 7.13
C TRP A 106 -3.08 18.04 5.79
N PHE A 107 -1.85 18.55 5.63
CA PHE A 107 -1.06 18.37 4.41
C PHE A 107 -0.72 16.88 4.19
N SER A 108 -0.59 16.08 5.26
CA SER A 108 -0.33 14.64 5.17
C SER A 108 -1.40 13.87 4.38
N LEU A 109 -2.61 14.41 4.29
CA LEU A 109 -3.71 13.82 3.51
C LEU A 109 -3.71 14.23 2.03
N LEU A 110 -2.96 15.28 1.66
CA LEU A 110 -2.96 15.75 0.27
C LEU A 110 -2.37 14.75 -0.72
N PRO A 111 -1.24 14.05 -0.45
CA PRO A 111 -0.69 13.07 -1.39
C PRO A 111 -1.71 12.00 -1.84
N PRO A 112 -2.42 11.28 -0.95
CA PRO A 112 -3.41 10.30 -1.38
C PRO A 112 -4.64 10.95 -2.02
N ILE A 113 -5.11 12.11 -1.54
CA ILE A 113 -6.24 12.82 -2.14
C ILE A 113 -5.92 13.25 -3.58
N LEU A 114 -4.73 13.82 -3.80
CA LEU A 114 -4.26 14.23 -5.12
C LEU A 114 -4.21 13.01 -6.06
N ALA A 115 -3.64 11.89 -5.61
CA ALA A 115 -3.59 10.67 -6.40
C ALA A 115 -5.00 10.19 -6.79
N ILE A 116 -5.97 10.16 -5.85
CA ILE A 116 -7.35 9.76 -6.16
C ILE A 116 -8.00 10.72 -7.16
N VAL A 117 -7.89 12.02 -6.93
CA VAL A 117 -8.51 13.04 -7.80
C VAL A 117 -7.93 12.97 -9.21
N LEU A 118 -6.61 12.90 -9.34
CA LEU A 118 -5.96 12.81 -10.65
C LEU A 118 -6.26 11.48 -11.35
N ALA A 119 -6.36 10.37 -10.61
CA ALA A 119 -6.75 9.08 -11.18
C ALA A 119 -8.17 9.13 -11.77
N LEU A 120 -9.10 9.83 -11.12
CA LEU A 120 -10.47 10.02 -11.63
C LEU A 120 -10.53 10.97 -12.84
N ILE A 121 -9.74 12.04 -12.83
CA ILE A 121 -9.70 13.03 -13.92
C ILE A 121 -9.00 12.46 -15.16
N PHE A 122 -7.78 11.94 -15.00
CA PHE A 122 -6.97 11.46 -16.11
C PHE A 122 -7.33 10.03 -16.53
N ARG A 123 -8.07 9.29 -15.68
CA ARG A 123 -8.36 7.85 -15.88
C ARG A 123 -7.09 7.03 -16.07
N GLU A 124 -6.01 7.45 -15.40
CA GLU A 124 -4.68 6.91 -15.55
C GLU A 124 -4.03 6.89 -14.16
N VAL A 125 -3.78 5.68 -13.67
CA VAL A 125 -3.41 5.44 -12.26
C VAL A 125 -1.93 5.74 -12.02
N ILE A 126 -1.05 5.49 -13.00
CA ILE A 126 0.41 5.56 -12.80
C ILE A 126 0.85 7.02 -12.63
N THR A 127 0.41 7.93 -13.49
CA THR A 127 0.70 9.38 -13.39
C THR A 127 0.08 9.96 -12.13
N ALA A 128 -1.10 9.50 -11.75
CA ALA A 128 -1.77 9.96 -10.54
C ALA A 128 -1.02 9.55 -9.26
N LEU A 129 -0.56 8.29 -9.18
CA LEU A 129 0.30 7.82 -8.09
C LEU A 129 1.64 8.56 -8.07
N PHE A 130 2.26 8.77 -9.24
CA PHE A 130 3.51 9.53 -9.35
C PHE A 130 3.35 10.95 -8.80
N ALA A 131 2.27 11.65 -9.18
CA ALA A 131 1.99 13.00 -8.68
C ALA A 131 1.74 13.03 -7.17
N GLY A 132 1.05 12.02 -6.61
CA GLY A 132 0.87 11.87 -5.18
C GLY A 132 2.20 11.70 -4.43
N VAL A 133 3.02 10.75 -4.85
CA VAL A 133 4.36 10.51 -4.25
C VAL A 133 5.25 11.73 -4.42
N TRP A 134 5.18 12.41 -5.56
CA TRP A 134 5.95 13.65 -5.81
C TRP A 134 5.53 14.78 -4.86
N LEU A 135 4.24 14.92 -4.55
CA LEU A 135 3.78 15.89 -3.55
C LEU A 135 4.30 15.56 -2.15
N GLY A 136 4.37 14.27 -1.79
CA GLY A 136 4.99 13.82 -0.55
C GLY A 136 6.51 14.11 -0.51
N ALA A 137 7.21 13.82 -1.61
CA ALA A 137 8.62 14.12 -1.77
C ALA A 137 8.90 15.64 -1.76
N LEU A 138 7.96 16.45 -2.23
CA LEU A 138 8.04 17.91 -2.17
C LEU A 138 8.04 18.42 -0.73
N ALA A 139 7.19 17.86 0.13
CA ALA A 139 7.23 18.16 1.56
C ALA A 139 8.55 17.72 2.21
N VAL A 140 9.06 16.54 1.87
CA VAL A 140 10.35 16.04 2.37
C VAL A 140 11.54 16.90 1.92
N ALA A 141 11.46 17.48 0.74
CA ALA A 141 12.51 18.32 0.16
C ALA A 141 12.36 19.82 0.48
N GLY A 142 11.63 20.19 1.53
CA GLY A 142 11.45 21.60 1.93
C GLY A 142 10.77 22.45 0.86
N PHE A 143 9.84 21.87 0.10
CA PHE A 143 9.13 22.51 -1.02
C PHE A 143 10.02 22.96 -2.19
N ASN A 144 11.22 22.41 -2.34
CA ASN A 144 12.06 22.62 -3.51
C ASN A 144 11.74 21.57 -4.61
N PRO A 145 11.19 21.95 -5.77
CA PRO A 145 10.76 21.00 -6.80
C PRO A 145 11.90 20.18 -7.43
N LEU A 146 13.09 20.76 -7.56
CA LEU A 146 14.24 20.08 -8.16
C LEU A 146 14.78 19.02 -7.20
N ALA A 147 14.94 19.40 -5.93
CA ALA A 147 15.33 18.46 -4.89
C ALA A 147 14.28 17.37 -4.69
N ALA A 148 12.98 17.72 -4.68
CA ALA A 148 11.87 16.78 -4.56
C ALA A 148 11.88 15.69 -5.64
N THR A 149 12.23 16.07 -6.87
CA THR A 149 12.31 15.10 -7.97
C THR A 149 13.46 14.11 -7.78
N GLY A 150 14.61 14.57 -7.28
CA GLY A 150 15.68 13.68 -6.84
C GLY A 150 15.25 12.79 -5.67
N ARG A 151 14.59 13.39 -4.67
CA ARG A 151 14.08 12.70 -3.47
C ARG A 151 13.05 11.63 -3.78
N LEU A 152 12.17 11.88 -4.75
CA LEU A 152 11.22 10.89 -5.22
C LEU A 152 11.94 9.60 -5.66
N ILE A 153 13.05 9.74 -6.37
CA ILE A 153 13.78 8.58 -6.90
C ILE A 153 14.60 7.91 -5.80
N ASP A 154 15.45 8.66 -5.09
CA ASP A 154 16.43 8.08 -4.17
C ASP A 154 15.85 7.64 -2.82
N ARG A 155 14.80 8.31 -2.31
CA ARG A 155 14.24 8.08 -0.98
C ARG A 155 12.96 7.24 -1.02
N PHE A 156 12.23 7.26 -2.13
CA PHE A 156 10.96 6.53 -2.24
C PHE A 156 11.02 5.41 -3.26
N VAL A 157 11.26 5.71 -4.55
CA VAL A 157 11.14 4.71 -5.61
C VAL A 157 12.22 3.63 -5.51
N VAL A 158 13.50 4.00 -5.46
CA VAL A 158 14.59 3.01 -5.44
C VAL A 158 14.56 2.14 -4.19
N PRO A 159 14.43 2.68 -2.96
CA PRO A 159 14.34 1.85 -1.76
C PRO A 159 13.13 0.93 -1.77
N ALA A 160 11.95 1.41 -2.16
CA ALA A 160 10.75 0.57 -2.22
C ALA A 160 10.89 -0.58 -3.24
N LEU A 161 11.52 -0.33 -4.39
CA LEU A 161 11.76 -1.37 -5.39
C LEU A 161 12.84 -2.38 -4.96
N ALA A 162 13.83 -1.93 -4.19
CA ALA A 162 14.96 -2.74 -3.73
C ALA A 162 14.71 -3.39 -2.35
N ASP A 163 13.54 -3.18 -1.75
CA ASP A 163 13.24 -3.64 -0.40
C ASP A 163 12.96 -5.15 -0.37
N VAL A 164 14.03 -5.90 -0.14
CA VAL A 164 14.02 -7.35 0.04
C VAL A 164 13.66 -7.72 1.48
N GLU A 165 13.98 -6.86 2.45
CA GLU A 165 13.74 -7.16 3.87
C GLU A 165 12.26 -6.97 4.24
N GLY A 166 11.63 -5.91 3.75
CA GLY A 166 10.19 -5.66 3.90
C GLY A 166 9.31 -6.46 2.95
N GLY A 167 9.89 -7.16 1.98
CA GLY A 167 9.18 -8.11 1.12
C GLY A 167 8.62 -7.53 -0.18
N HIS A 168 8.75 -6.22 -0.41
CA HIS A 168 8.26 -5.55 -1.62
C HIS A 168 8.84 -6.14 -2.90
N ALA A 169 10.15 -6.42 -2.92
CA ALA A 169 10.82 -7.00 -4.09
C ALA A 169 10.28 -8.40 -4.43
N GLN A 170 10.07 -9.25 -3.42
CA GLN A 170 9.50 -10.59 -3.57
C GLN A 170 8.07 -10.52 -4.10
N ILE A 171 7.27 -9.59 -3.59
CA ILE A 171 5.89 -9.39 -4.01
C ILE A 171 5.83 -8.94 -5.47
N MET A 172 6.68 -7.99 -5.89
CA MET A 172 6.73 -7.57 -7.29
C MET A 172 7.06 -8.73 -8.24
N VAL A 173 8.07 -9.54 -7.90
CA VAL A 173 8.44 -10.72 -8.70
C VAL A 173 7.29 -11.73 -8.72
N PHE A 174 6.67 -12.00 -7.57
CA PHE A 174 5.53 -12.90 -7.46
C PHE A 174 4.34 -12.41 -8.31
N SER A 175 3.95 -11.14 -8.20
CA SER A 175 2.86 -10.54 -8.97
C SER A 175 3.14 -10.55 -10.47
N LEU A 176 4.39 -10.30 -10.89
CA LEU A 176 4.79 -10.40 -12.30
C LEU A 176 4.66 -11.83 -12.84
N LEU A 177 5.15 -12.83 -12.08
CA LEU A 177 5.07 -14.24 -12.47
C LEU A 177 3.62 -14.74 -12.48
N LEU A 178 2.83 -14.38 -11.47
CA LEU A 178 1.43 -14.75 -11.38
C LEU A 178 0.63 -14.11 -12.51
N GLY A 179 0.81 -12.81 -12.77
CA GLY A 179 0.21 -12.11 -13.91
C GLY A 179 0.61 -12.74 -15.25
N GLY A 180 1.88 -13.14 -15.41
CA GLY A 180 2.36 -13.84 -16.60
C GLY A 180 1.68 -15.20 -16.80
N MET A 181 1.58 -16.01 -15.75
CA MET A 181 0.86 -17.30 -15.76
C MET A 181 -0.62 -17.09 -16.13
N VAL A 182 -1.28 -16.13 -15.49
CA VAL A 182 -2.68 -15.77 -15.76
C VAL A 182 -2.86 -15.35 -17.22
N GLY A 183 -1.97 -14.53 -17.75
CA GLY A 183 -1.98 -14.10 -19.15
C GLY A 183 -1.87 -15.27 -20.12
N ILE A 184 -1.00 -16.25 -19.83
CA ILE A 184 -0.86 -17.48 -20.64
C ILE A 184 -2.15 -18.31 -20.60
N ILE A 185 -2.74 -18.51 -19.42
CA ILE A 185 -3.99 -19.28 -19.25
C ILE A 185 -5.13 -18.61 -20.02
N ALA A 186 -5.25 -17.29 -19.90
CA ALA A 186 -6.26 -16.50 -20.59
C ALA A 186 -6.10 -16.59 -22.12
N ARG A 187 -4.86 -16.47 -22.63
CA ARG A 187 -4.57 -16.51 -24.06
C ARG A 187 -4.72 -17.91 -24.68
N ASN A 188 -4.44 -18.96 -23.92
CA ASN A 188 -4.65 -20.35 -24.35
C ASN A 188 -6.13 -20.76 -24.33
N GLY A 189 -7.05 -19.88 -23.91
CA GLY A 189 -8.47 -20.17 -23.86
C GLY A 189 -8.89 -21.01 -22.65
N GLY A 190 -8.01 -21.21 -21.66
CA GLY A 190 -8.34 -22.00 -20.47
C GLY A 190 -9.50 -21.38 -19.67
N THR A 191 -9.48 -20.06 -19.53
CA THR A 191 -10.57 -19.28 -18.94
C THR A 191 -11.87 -19.36 -19.72
N MET A 192 -11.79 -19.30 -21.06
CA MET A 192 -12.96 -19.45 -21.93
C MET A 192 -13.57 -20.84 -21.77
N GLY A 193 -12.74 -21.89 -21.75
CA GLY A 193 -13.18 -23.27 -21.52
C GLY A 193 -13.88 -23.44 -20.17
N VAL A 194 -13.42 -22.76 -19.11
CA VAL A 194 -14.11 -22.74 -17.81
C VAL A 194 -15.52 -22.17 -17.92
N VAL A 195 -15.71 -21.05 -18.62
CA VAL A 195 -17.04 -20.47 -18.82
C VAL A 195 -17.92 -21.34 -19.72
N GLU A 196 -17.34 -21.93 -20.77
CA GLU A 196 -18.04 -22.87 -21.66
C GLU A 196 -18.51 -24.12 -20.93
N MET A 197 -17.81 -24.60 -19.90
CA MET A 197 -18.26 -25.71 -19.05
C MET A 197 -19.52 -25.37 -18.24
N VAL A 198 -19.68 -24.12 -17.82
CA VAL A 198 -20.83 -23.69 -17.00
C VAL A 198 -22.03 -23.26 -17.87
N THR A 199 -21.78 -22.86 -19.12
CA THR A 199 -22.79 -22.39 -20.08
C THR A 199 -23.96 -23.37 -20.32
N PRO A 200 -23.77 -24.69 -20.47
CA PRO A 200 -24.87 -25.66 -20.65
C PRO A 200 -25.90 -25.71 -19.51
N PHE A 201 -25.52 -25.22 -18.32
CA PHE A 201 -26.42 -25.13 -17.18
C PHE A 201 -27.37 -23.92 -17.26
N ALA A 202 -27.06 -22.91 -18.07
CA ALA A 202 -27.83 -21.69 -18.25
C ALA A 202 -29.05 -21.89 -19.17
N ARG A 203 -30.06 -22.60 -18.66
CA ARG A 203 -31.30 -22.96 -19.41
C ARG A 203 -32.51 -22.08 -19.09
N SER A 204 -32.46 -21.30 -18.02
CA SER A 204 -33.51 -20.37 -17.58
C SER A 204 -32.86 -19.14 -16.98
N ALA A 205 -33.58 -18.02 -16.83
CA ALA A 205 -33.04 -16.77 -16.28
C ALA A 205 -32.32 -17.00 -14.93
N ARG A 206 -32.98 -17.67 -13.98
CA ARG A 206 -32.36 -18.06 -12.70
C ARG A 206 -31.07 -18.86 -12.87
N ARG A 207 -31.11 -19.90 -13.70
CA ARG A 207 -29.93 -20.75 -13.94
C ARG A 207 -28.82 -20.01 -14.68
N GLY A 208 -29.17 -19.04 -15.52
CA GLY A 208 -28.23 -18.14 -16.19
C GLY A 208 -27.51 -17.25 -15.19
N LYS A 209 -28.23 -16.62 -14.25
CA LYS A 209 -27.63 -15.81 -13.17
C LYS A 209 -26.69 -16.64 -12.29
N ILE A 210 -27.12 -17.84 -11.89
CA ILE A 210 -26.27 -18.77 -11.10
C ILE A 210 -25.05 -19.23 -11.91
N ALA A 211 -25.22 -19.52 -13.20
CA ALA A 211 -24.11 -19.90 -14.08
C ALA A 211 -23.08 -18.76 -14.22
N THR A 212 -23.54 -17.52 -14.40
CA THR A 212 -22.67 -16.33 -14.44
C THR A 212 -21.93 -16.17 -13.12
N TRP A 213 -22.62 -16.30 -11.99
CA TRP A 213 -22.02 -16.21 -10.66
C TRP A 213 -20.94 -17.30 -10.45
N ALA A 214 -21.24 -18.54 -10.82
CA ALA A 214 -20.30 -19.65 -10.71
C ALA A 214 -19.10 -19.49 -11.66
N ALA A 215 -19.31 -18.95 -12.87
CA ALA A 215 -18.23 -18.62 -13.78
C ALA A 215 -17.31 -17.53 -13.19
N GLY A 216 -17.88 -16.52 -12.53
CA GLY A 216 -17.11 -15.52 -11.77
C GLY A 216 -16.28 -16.14 -10.66
N LEU A 217 -16.86 -17.04 -9.85
CA LEU A 217 -16.09 -17.76 -8.83
C LEU A 217 -14.95 -18.60 -9.41
N ALA A 218 -15.14 -19.17 -10.61
CA ALA A 218 -14.14 -20.03 -11.23
C ALA A 218 -12.94 -19.25 -11.80
N ILE A 219 -13.12 -17.97 -12.13
CA ILE A 219 -12.04 -17.06 -12.57
C ILE A 219 -11.58 -16.20 -11.36
N PHE A 220 -11.14 -16.87 -10.29
CA PHE A 220 -10.79 -16.23 -9.03
C PHE A 220 -9.45 -15.49 -9.04
N PHE A 221 -8.58 -15.80 -9.99
CA PHE A 221 -7.17 -15.41 -9.91
C PHE A 221 -6.91 -13.95 -10.32
N ASP A 222 -7.82 -13.32 -11.08
CA ASP A 222 -7.67 -11.93 -11.55
C ASP A 222 -9.03 -11.30 -11.88
N ASP A 223 -9.28 -10.11 -11.35
CA ASP A 223 -10.56 -9.39 -11.45
C ASP A 223 -10.80 -8.78 -12.84
N TYR A 224 -9.75 -8.32 -13.53
CA TYR A 224 -9.85 -7.86 -14.92
C TYR A 224 -10.18 -8.99 -15.88
N ALA A 225 -9.46 -10.11 -15.80
CA ALA A 225 -9.72 -11.30 -16.59
C ALA A 225 -11.13 -11.83 -16.32
N ASN A 226 -11.54 -11.89 -15.05
CA ASN A 226 -12.91 -12.27 -14.66
C ASN A 226 -13.94 -11.38 -15.36
N THR A 227 -13.81 -10.05 -15.20
CA THR A 227 -14.77 -9.09 -15.73
C THR A 227 -14.86 -9.14 -17.26
N LEU A 228 -13.71 -9.20 -17.93
CA LEU A 228 -13.63 -9.23 -19.38
C LEU A 228 -14.18 -10.53 -19.95
N ILE A 229 -13.84 -11.67 -19.35
CA ILE A 229 -14.13 -12.99 -19.92
C ILE A 229 -15.56 -13.40 -19.57
N VAL A 230 -15.93 -13.39 -18.29
CA VAL A 230 -17.30 -13.72 -17.88
C VAL A 230 -18.28 -12.73 -18.49
N GLY A 231 -17.96 -11.44 -18.48
CA GLY A 231 -18.81 -10.39 -19.05
C GLY A 231 -19.06 -10.57 -20.54
N ASN A 232 -18.03 -10.84 -21.35
CA ASN A 232 -18.19 -11.01 -22.80
C ASN A 232 -18.83 -12.35 -23.17
N THR A 233 -18.46 -13.43 -22.49
CA THR A 233 -18.96 -14.78 -22.80
C THR A 233 -20.39 -14.99 -22.32
N MET A 234 -20.75 -14.48 -21.14
CA MET A 234 -22.10 -14.62 -20.62
C MET A 234 -23.10 -13.67 -21.26
N ARG A 235 -22.68 -12.53 -21.81
CA ARG A 235 -23.57 -11.55 -22.47
C ARG A 235 -24.55 -12.16 -23.49
N PRO A 236 -24.11 -12.90 -24.53
CA PRO A 236 -25.05 -13.50 -25.48
C PRO A 236 -26.00 -14.53 -24.83
N ILE A 237 -25.54 -15.20 -23.77
CA ILE A 237 -26.32 -16.20 -23.03
C ILE A 237 -27.40 -15.50 -22.19
N THR A 238 -27.02 -14.46 -21.44
CA THR A 238 -27.93 -13.67 -20.60
C THR A 238 -28.94 -12.91 -21.43
N ASP A 239 -28.53 -12.35 -22.58
CA ASP A 239 -29.43 -11.67 -23.52
C ASP A 239 -30.50 -12.67 -24.02
N ARG A 240 -30.10 -13.90 -24.41
CA ARG A 240 -31.05 -14.95 -24.83
C ARG A 240 -32.01 -15.36 -23.70
N LEU A 241 -31.54 -15.33 -22.45
CA LEU A 241 -32.33 -15.68 -21.27
C LEU A 241 -33.12 -14.49 -20.70
N ARG A 242 -33.10 -13.33 -21.35
CA ARG A 242 -33.76 -12.09 -20.91
C ARG A 242 -33.35 -11.63 -19.52
N ILE A 243 -32.07 -11.79 -19.19
CA ILE A 243 -31.45 -11.20 -17.99
C ILE A 243 -30.91 -9.83 -18.40
N SER A 244 -31.20 -8.80 -17.61
CA SER A 244 -30.74 -7.44 -17.89
C SER A 244 -29.22 -7.33 -17.91
N ARG A 245 -28.70 -6.41 -18.73
CA ARG A 245 -27.25 -6.16 -18.82
C ARG A 245 -26.71 -5.55 -17.53
N GLU A 246 -27.56 -4.80 -16.82
CA GLU A 246 -27.28 -4.29 -15.48
C GLU A 246 -27.10 -5.44 -14.48
N LYS A 247 -27.97 -6.46 -14.52
CA LYS A 247 -27.82 -7.63 -13.64
C LYS A 247 -26.57 -8.43 -13.99
N LEU A 248 -26.27 -8.62 -15.27
CA LEU A 248 -25.01 -9.24 -15.69
C LEU A 248 -23.82 -8.47 -15.14
N ALA A 249 -23.75 -7.15 -15.37
CA ALA A 249 -22.67 -6.30 -14.91
C ALA A 249 -22.50 -6.39 -13.38
N TYR A 250 -23.62 -6.35 -12.64
CA TYR A 250 -23.61 -6.50 -11.19
C TYR A 250 -23.05 -7.85 -10.71
N VAL A 251 -23.49 -8.96 -11.32
CA VAL A 251 -22.99 -10.30 -10.96
C VAL A 251 -21.51 -10.42 -11.27
N VAL A 252 -21.06 -9.95 -12.44
CA VAL A 252 -19.66 -10.01 -12.84
C VAL A 252 -18.79 -9.16 -11.92
N ASP A 253 -19.15 -7.90 -11.67
CA ASP A 253 -18.39 -7.00 -10.79
C ASP A 253 -18.28 -7.55 -9.37
N SER A 254 -19.41 -8.03 -8.82
CA SER A 254 -19.46 -8.57 -7.47
C SER A 254 -18.83 -9.96 -7.33
N THR A 255 -18.40 -10.60 -8.42
CA THR A 255 -17.64 -11.86 -8.40
C THR A 255 -16.20 -11.72 -8.88
N ALA A 256 -15.80 -10.54 -9.36
CA ALA A 256 -14.44 -10.25 -9.77
C ALA A 256 -13.57 -9.93 -8.54
N ALA A 257 -13.61 -8.68 -8.05
CA ALA A 257 -12.77 -8.25 -6.94
C ALA A 257 -13.03 -9.02 -5.62
N PRO A 258 -14.28 -9.32 -5.22
CA PRO A 258 -14.55 -10.09 -4.00
C PRO A 258 -13.91 -11.49 -3.97
N VAL A 259 -13.91 -12.20 -5.09
CA VAL A 259 -13.32 -13.55 -5.14
C VAL A 259 -11.80 -13.44 -5.12
N ALA A 260 -11.23 -12.48 -5.85
CA ALA A 260 -9.79 -12.26 -5.89
C ALA A 260 -9.22 -11.91 -4.50
N ALA A 261 -9.97 -11.20 -3.65
CA ALA A 261 -9.58 -10.92 -2.26
C ALA A 261 -9.67 -12.14 -1.32
N LEU A 262 -10.49 -13.16 -1.65
CA LEU A 262 -10.72 -14.33 -0.79
C LEU A 262 -9.78 -15.50 -1.10
N VAL A 263 -9.36 -15.64 -2.36
CA VAL A 263 -8.64 -16.82 -2.81
C VAL A 263 -7.12 -16.60 -2.67
N PRO A 264 -6.38 -17.51 -2.01
CA PRO A 264 -4.93 -17.34 -1.78
C PRO A 264 -4.05 -17.31 -3.04
N ILE A 265 -4.62 -17.62 -4.20
CA ILE A 265 -3.96 -17.62 -5.49
C ILE A 265 -4.68 -16.58 -6.35
N SER A 266 -4.34 -15.31 -6.14
CA SER A 266 -4.92 -14.17 -6.87
C SER A 266 -3.90 -13.05 -7.08
N THR A 267 -4.20 -12.15 -8.00
CA THR A 267 -3.38 -10.95 -8.26
C THR A 267 -3.30 -9.99 -7.08
N TRP A 268 -4.21 -10.08 -6.10
CA TRP A 268 -4.25 -9.23 -4.91
C TRP A 268 -3.46 -9.77 -3.72
N VAL A 269 -3.27 -11.10 -3.62
CA VAL A 269 -2.72 -11.72 -2.41
C VAL A 269 -1.33 -11.18 -2.03
N GLY A 270 -0.49 -10.86 -3.02
CA GLY A 270 0.84 -10.30 -2.77
C GLY A 270 0.78 -8.94 -2.07
N TYR A 271 -0.16 -8.08 -2.48
CA TYR A 271 -0.37 -6.78 -1.86
C TYR A 271 -0.94 -6.91 -0.45
N GLU A 272 -1.93 -7.78 -0.25
CA GLU A 272 -2.53 -8.02 1.08
C GLU A 272 -1.50 -8.57 2.07
N ILE A 273 -0.65 -9.50 1.65
CA ILE A 273 0.47 -10.03 2.45
C ILE A 273 1.46 -8.91 2.79
N SER A 274 1.74 -7.99 1.86
CA SER A 274 2.59 -6.80 2.11
C SER A 274 2.02 -5.95 3.25
N LEU A 275 0.73 -5.62 3.16
CA LEU A 275 0.06 -4.77 4.14
C LEU A 275 0.00 -5.44 5.52
N ILE A 276 -0.22 -6.75 5.56
CA ILE A 276 -0.18 -7.53 6.80
C ILE A 276 1.24 -7.50 7.37
N SER A 277 2.28 -7.70 6.56
CA SER A 277 3.68 -7.64 6.98
C SER A 277 4.03 -6.28 7.61
N ASP A 278 3.66 -5.18 6.94
CA ASP A 278 3.82 -3.83 7.47
C ASP A 278 3.05 -3.61 8.76
N GLY A 279 1.81 -4.10 8.83
CA GLY A 279 0.99 -4.05 10.04
C GLY A 279 1.62 -4.78 11.23
N LEU A 280 2.23 -5.96 11.00
CA LEU A 280 2.96 -6.69 12.04
C LEU A 280 4.19 -5.93 12.53
N ARG A 281 4.93 -5.29 11.63
CA ARG A 281 6.08 -4.45 11.99
C ARG A 281 5.66 -3.28 12.87
N ILE A 282 4.62 -2.55 12.47
CA ILE A 282 4.07 -1.43 13.25
C ILE A 282 3.58 -1.94 14.63
N ALA A 283 2.90 -3.09 14.67
CA ALA A 283 2.42 -3.66 15.94
C ALA A 283 3.57 -4.08 16.87
N ALA A 284 4.68 -4.58 16.31
CA ALA A 284 5.89 -4.94 17.05
C ALA A 284 6.60 -3.70 17.62
N GLU A 285 6.69 -2.61 16.85
CA GLU A 285 7.23 -1.33 17.32
C GLU A 285 6.44 -0.76 18.50
N GLN A 286 5.11 -0.89 18.46
CA GLN A 286 4.22 -0.45 19.55
C GLN A 286 4.27 -1.35 20.79
N ASN A 287 4.72 -2.60 20.67
CA ASN A 287 4.75 -3.58 21.75
C ASN A 287 6.12 -4.29 21.86
N PRO A 288 7.17 -3.61 22.35
CA PRO A 288 8.54 -4.16 22.38
C PRO A 288 8.65 -5.50 23.11
N ASN A 289 7.89 -5.67 24.21
CA ASN A 289 7.90 -6.90 25.02
C ASN A 289 7.32 -8.12 24.29
N GLY A 290 6.55 -7.92 23.22
CA GLY A 290 5.94 -8.97 22.40
C GLY A 290 6.43 -9.00 20.96
N ALA A 291 7.41 -8.16 20.59
CA ALA A 291 7.85 -7.97 19.22
C ALA A 291 8.31 -9.28 18.55
N GLU A 292 9.06 -10.12 19.26
CA GLU A 292 9.53 -11.41 18.73
C GLU A 292 8.37 -12.36 18.40
N ALA A 293 7.35 -12.42 19.26
CA ALA A 293 6.15 -13.23 19.03
C ALA A 293 5.27 -12.70 17.88
N ILE A 294 5.32 -11.40 17.61
CA ILE A 294 4.57 -10.77 16.50
C ILE A 294 5.31 -11.01 15.18
N LEU A 295 6.62 -10.73 15.15
CA LEU A 295 7.45 -10.83 13.94
C LEU A 295 7.75 -12.27 13.52
N SER A 296 7.59 -13.25 14.42
CA SER A 296 7.70 -14.67 14.08
C SER A 296 6.47 -15.23 13.35
N GLN A 297 5.38 -14.47 13.25
CA GLN A 297 4.19 -14.91 12.52
C GLN A 297 4.39 -14.78 11.01
N SER A 298 3.87 -15.75 10.26
CA SER A 298 3.86 -15.70 8.80
C SER A 298 2.70 -14.79 8.32
N PRO A 299 2.98 -13.71 7.58
CA PRO A 299 1.93 -12.85 7.03
C PRO A 299 0.92 -13.61 6.15
N PHE A 300 1.38 -14.63 5.43
CA PHE A 300 0.52 -15.52 4.65
C PHE A 300 -0.46 -16.32 5.52
N VAL A 301 0.00 -16.86 6.65
CA VAL A 301 -0.88 -17.61 7.57
C VAL A 301 -1.92 -16.68 8.19
N ILE A 302 -1.52 -15.46 8.56
CA ILE A 302 -2.45 -14.45 9.05
C ILE A 302 -3.49 -14.11 7.98
N PHE A 303 -3.07 -13.92 6.71
CA PHE A 303 -4.00 -13.72 5.60
C PHE A 303 -5.09 -14.79 5.56
N ILE A 304 -4.72 -16.08 5.62
CA ILE A 304 -5.70 -17.18 5.65
C ILE A 304 -6.65 -17.07 6.86
N GLN A 305 -6.13 -16.69 8.02
CA GLN A 305 -6.93 -16.46 9.22
C GLN A 305 -7.85 -15.24 9.12
N THR A 306 -7.53 -14.26 8.26
CA THR A 306 -8.39 -13.09 8.02
C THR A 306 -9.58 -13.39 7.13
N ILE A 307 -9.55 -14.45 6.31
CA ILE A 307 -10.61 -14.78 5.33
C ILE A 307 -12.01 -14.77 5.94
N PRO A 308 -12.29 -15.40 7.10
CA PRO A 308 -13.62 -15.36 7.73
C PRO A 308 -14.08 -13.96 8.15
N PHE A 309 -13.15 -13.01 8.31
CA PHE A 309 -13.40 -11.63 8.71
C PHE A 309 -13.49 -10.66 7.52
N LEU A 310 -13.31 -11.14 6.30
CA LEU A 310 -13.53 -10.38 5.06
C LEU A 310 -15.03 -10.25 4.78
N PHE A 311 -15.73 -9.50 5.65
CA PHE A 311 -17.19 -9.39 5.64
C PHE A 311 -17.72 -8.86 4.31
N TYR A 312 -17.08 -7.83 3.73
CA TYR A 312 -17.56 -7.28 2.46
C TYR A 312 -17.50 -8.31 1.32
N PRO A 313 -16.35 -8.94 1.00
CA PRO A 313 -16.32 -9.97 -0.02
C PRO A 313 -17.28 -11.13 0.21
N LEU A 314 -17.33 -11.67 1.43
CA LEU A 314 -18.20 -12.79 1.79
C LEU A 314 -19.68 -12.43 1.62
N LEU A 315 -20.09 -11.27 2.15
CA LEU A 315 -21.48 -10.82 2.07
C LEU A 315 -21.87 -10.44 0.64
N ALA A 316 -20.97 -9.83 -0.14
CA ALA A 316 -21.22 -9.50 -1.54
C ALA A 316 -21.48 -10.76 -2.37
N LEU A 317 -20.62 -11.77 -2.26
CA LEU A 317 -20.79 -13.04 -2.97
C LEU A 317 -22.07 -13.77 -2.57
N LEU A 318 -22.36 -13.81 -1.28
CA LEU A 318 -23.59 -14.40 -0.76
C LEU A 318 -24.82 -13.63 -1.25
N PHE A 319 -24.79 -12.30 -1.21
CA PHE A 319 -25.92 -11.46 -1.59
C PHE A 319 -26.22 -11.57 -3.09
N VAL A 320 -25.20 -11.58 -3.95
CA VAL A 320 -25.38 -11.80 -5.40
C VAL A 320 -25.93 -13.19 -5.66
N PHE A 321 -25.45 -14.21 -4.95
CA PHE A 321 -25.98 -15.56 -5.06
C PHE A 321 -27.45 -15.62 -4.64
N MET A 322 -27.80 -15.03 -3.49
CA MET A 322 -29.18 -14.98 -2.97
C MET A 322 -30.12 -14.28 -3.95
N THR A 323 -29.77 -13.08 -4.44
CA THR A 323 -30.60 -12.35 -5.41
C THR A 323 -30.74 -13.12 -6.73
N SER A 324 -29.70 -13.86 -7.15
CA SER A 324 -29.71 -14.71 -8.34
C SER A 324 -30.60 -15.94 -8.20
N VAL A 325 -30.64 -16.57 -7.02
CA VAL A 325 -31.47 -17.75 -6.72
C VAL A 325 -32.93 -17.37 -6.48
N MET A 326 -33.17 -16.29 -5.74
CA MET A 326 -34.52 -15.88 -5.33
C MET A 326 -35.28 -15.14 -6.44
N ASP A 327 -34.60 -14.68 -7.49
CA ASP A 327 -35.15 -13.76 -8.50
C ASP A 327 -35.81 -12.53 -7.87
N ARG A 328 -35.20 -12.05 -6.77
CA ARG A 328 -35.65 -10.87 -6.04
C ARG A 328 -34.56 -9.82 -6.06
N ASP A 329 -34.70 -8.90 -7.01
CA ASP A 329 -33.90 -7.71 -7.14
C ASP A 329 -34.61 -6.52 -6.48
N PHE A 330 -33.87 -5.47 -6.13
CA PHE A 330 -34.38 -4.30 -5.40
C PHE A 330 -34.08 -3.01 -6.16
N GLY A 331 -34.93 -2.00 -5.97
CA GLY A 331 -34.74 -0.66 -6.51
C GLY A 331 -34.59 -0.65 -8.04
N PRO A 332 -33.66 0.14 -8.61
CA PRO A 332 -33.46 0.25 -10.05
C PRO A 332 -33.14 -1.09 -10.75
N MET A 333 -32.53 -2.04 -10.04
CA MET A 333 -32.23 -3.36 -10.60
C MET A 333 -33.51 -4.18 -10.86
N ALA A 334 -34.51 -4.06 -9.99
CA ALA A 334 -35.80 -4.73 -10.17
C ALA A 334 -36.51 -4.22 -11.43
N GLU A 335 -36.46 -2.91 -11.68
CA GLU A 335 -37.03 -2.29 -12.88
C GLU A 335 -36.29 -2.76 -14.15
N ALA A 336 -34.96 -2.87 -14.09
CA ALA A 336 -34.14 -3.36 -15.19
C ALA A 336 -34.46 -4.83 -15.55
N GLU A 337 -34.58 -5.71 -14.56
CA GLU A 337 -34.95 -7.12 -14.77
C GLU A 337 -36.38 -7.27 -15.30
N GLN A 338 -37.34 -6.49 -14.79
CA GLN A 338 -38.72 -6.48 -15.30
C GLN A 338 -38.77 -6.00 -16.77
N ARG A 339 -37.98 -4.98 -17.11
CA ARG A 339 -37.84 -4.47 -18.48
C ARG A 339 -37.29 -5.55 -19.42
N ALA A 340 -36.21 -6.21 -19.03
CA ALA A 340 -35.61 -7.29 -19.83
C ALA A 340 -36.60 -8.46 -20.01
N ALA A 341 -37.31 -8.86 -18.95
CA ALA A 341 -38.28 -9.94 -19.00
C ALA A 341 -39.45 -9.66 -19.95
N SER A 342 -39.93 -8.40 -19.99
CA SER A 342 -41.10 -7.97 -20.75
C SER A 342 -40.81 -7.52 -22.18
N LYS A 343 -39.69 -6.84 -22.42
CA LYS A 343 -39.39 -6.18 -23.70
C LYS A 343 -38.23 -6.82 -24.49
N GLY A 344 -37.44 -7.69 -23.87
CA GLY A 344 -36.18 -8.20 -24.43
C GLY A 344 -35.05 -7.26 -24.10
#